data_AF-A0A1B5Z9P0-F1
#
_entry.id   AF-A0A1B5Z9P0-F1
#
_cell.length_a   1.000
_cell.length_b   1.000
_cell.length_c   1.000
_cell.angle_alpha   90.00
_cell.angle_beta   90.00
_cell.angle_gamma   90.00
#
_symmetry.space_group_name_H-M   'P 1'
#
loop_
_entity.id
_entity.type
_entity.pdbx_description
1 polymer ?
#
loop_
_entity_poly.entity_id
_entity_poly.type
_entity_poly.pdbx_seq_one_letter_code
_entity_poly.pdbx_strand_id
1 'polypeptide(L)'
;LTHRGIIPVEDSHCVSGCGAVESAQHVFISCSIFGSLWPLVSSWVGSSMVTAQTLSDHFVQFTTSAGGTRARRSFMQLIWLACVWVVWTERNHRLFGGSANSSLLMLDKIKTFSFRWLKAKSCTLALNCHSWWSSPLLCLGLV
;
A
#
# COMPACT_ATOMS: atom_id res chain seq x y z
N LEU A 1 -1.23 -0.23 -20.52
CA LEU A 1 0.11 -0.45 -21.10
C LEU A 1 0.02 -1.32 -22.35
N THR A 2 -0.75 -2.40 -22.32
CA THR A 2 -1.22 -3.17 -23.49
C THR A 2 -1.93 -2.31 -24.56
N HIS A 3 -2.89 -1.45 -24.18
CA HIS A 3 -3.56 -0.52 -25.14
C HIS A 3 -2.61 0.55 -25.74
N ARG A 4 -1.41 0.73 -25.17
CA ARG A 4 -0.40 1.65 -25.71
C ARG A 4 0.71 0.92 -26.48
N GLY A 5 0.57 -0.39 -26.72
CA GLY A 5 1.54 -1.22 -27.44
C GLY A 5 2.86 -1.46 -26.71
N ILE A 6 2.94 -1.16 -25.40
CA ILE A 6 4.18 -1.28 -24.61
C ILE A 6 4.37 -2.71 -24.09
N ILE A 7 3.29 -3.49 -23.98
CA ILE A 7 3.30 -4.87 -23.50
C ILE A 7 2.60 -5.73 -24.56
N PRO A 8 3.21 -6.85 -25.01
CA PRO A 8 2.56 -7.82 -25.89
C PRO A 8 1.22 -8.30 -25.31
N VAL A 9 0.22 -8.56 -26.14
CA VAL A 9 -1.11 -9.03 -25.71
C VAL A 9 -1.04 -10.35 -24.92
N GLU A 10 0.03 -11.12 -25.15
CA GLU A 10 0.34 -12.41 -24.52
C GLU A 10 0.81 -12.25 -23.05
N ASP A 11 1.29 -11.06 -22.68
CA ASP A 11 1.71 -10.66 -21.33
C ASP A 11 0.55 -9.98 -20.55
N SER A 12 -0.69 -10.37 -20.82
CA SER A 12 -1.85 -9.88 -20.08
C SER A 12 -1.95 -10.46 -18.66
N HIS A 13 -1.04 -11.35 -18.26
CA HIS A 13 -1.06 -12.01 -16.96
C HIS A 13 -0.36 -11.14 -15.90
N CYS A 14 -0.83 -11.26 -14.65
CA CYS A 14 -0.31 -10.50 -13.53
C CYS A 14 1.18 -10.79 -13.32
N VAL A 15 1.99 -9.72 -13.27
CA VAL A 15 3.45 -9.82 -13.11
C VAL A 15 3.87 -10.45 -11.77
N SER A 16 2.93 -10.62 -10.83
CA SER A 16 3.20 -11.36 -9.60
C SER A 16 3.34 -12.87 -9.80
N GLY A 17 3.02 -13.38 -11.00
CA GLY A 17 3.05 -14.82 -11.31
C GLY A 17 1.86 -15.59 -10.74
N CYS A 18 0.76 -14.93 -10.37
CA CYS A 18 -0.42 -15.60 -9.80
C CYS A 18 -1.40 -16.17 -10.84
N GLY A 19 -1.07 -16.11 -12.13
CA GLY A 19 -1.84 -16.72 -13.22
C GLY A 19 -3.14 -15.99 -13.63
N ALA A 20 -3.55 -14.92 -12.94
CA ALA A 20 -4.73 -14.14 -13.29
C ALA A 20 -4.40 -13.03 -14.31
N VAL A 21 -5.41 -12.56 -15.05
CA VAL A 21 -5.26 -11.40 -15.95
C VAL A 21 -5.01 -10.15 -15.13
N GLU A 22 -4.01 -9.38 -15.56
CA GLU A 22 -3.63 -8.14 -14.91
C GLU A 22 -4.65 -7.03 -15.17
N SER A 23 -5.19 -6.50 -14.08
CA SER A 23 -6.01 -5.30 -14.06
C SER A 23 -5.66 -4.49 -12.81
N ALA A 24 -5.99 -3.20 -12.77
CA ALA A 24 -5.79 -2.39 -11.57
C ALA A 24 -6.53 -3.01 -10.36
N GLN A 25 -7.76 -3.46 -10.58
CA GLN A 25 -8.55 -4.13 -9.54
C GLN A 25 -7.84 -5.40 -9.04
N HIS A 26 -7.31 -6.20 -9.95
CA HIS A 26 -6.57 -7.40 -9.58
C HIS A 26 -5.29 -7.08 -8.82
N VAL A 27 -4.42 -6.25 -9.39
CA VAL A 27 -3.11 -5.91 -8.81
C VAL A 27 -3.26 -5.30 -7.42
N PHE A 28 -4.21 -4.39 -7.22
CA PHE A 28 -4.34 -3.71 -5.93
C PHE A 28 -5.21 -4.43 -4.93
N ILE A 29 -6.18 -5.26 -5.34
CA ILE A 29 -7.17 -5.82 -4.39
C ILE A 29 -7.11 -7.35 -4.33
N SER A 30 -7.28 -8.05 -5.46
CA SER A 30 -7.51 -9.50 -5.46
C SER A 30 -6.28 -10.38 -5.69
N CYS A 31 -5.14 -9.79 -6.07
CA CYS A 31 -3.89 -10.52 -6.25
C CYS A 31 -3.45 -11.15 -4.92
N SER A 32 -3.14 -12.45 -4.93
CA SER A 32 -2.70 -13.17 -3.72
C SER A 32 -1.40 -12.61 -3.14
N ILE A 33 -0.52 -12.06 -3.98
CA ILE A 33 0.75 -11.48 -3.55
C ILE A 33 0.54 -10.04 -3.07
N PHE A 34 0.05 -9.15 -3.94
CA PHE A 34 -0.09 -7.73 -3.60
C PHE A 34 -1.24 -7.46 -2.64
N GLY A 35 -2.37 -8.16 -2.77
CA GLY A 35 -3.52 -8.05 -1.88
C GLY A 35 -3.21 -8.48 -0.44
N SER A 36 -2.23 -9.38 -0.25
CA SER A 36 -1.75 -9.77 1.10
C SER A 36 -1.14 -8.63 1.90
N LEU A 37 -0.80 -7.51 1.26
CA LEU A 37 -0.26 -6.33 1.94
C LEU A 37 -1.30 -5.60 2.78
N TRP A 38 -2.58 -5.59 2.41
CA TRP A 38 -3.59 -4.84 3.15
C TRP A 38 -3.84 -5.37 4.57
N PRO A 39 -3.96 -6.69 4.80
CA PRO A 39 -3.99 -7.24 6.15
C PRO A 39 -2.72 -6.91 6.96
N LEU A 40 -1.53 -7.03 6.35
CA LEU A 40 -0.26 -6.74 7.00
C LEU A 40 -0.16 -5.26 7.42
N VAL A 41 -0.56 -4.34 6.54
CA VAL A 41 -0.59 -2.90 6.82
C VAL A 41 -1.62 -2.58 7.89
N SER A 42 -2.82 -3.16 7.80
CA SER A 42 -3.88 -2.94 8.81
C SER A 42 -3.42 -3.41 10.20
N SER A 43 -2.76 -4.56 10.27
CA SER A 43 -2.16 -5.09 11.50
C SER A 43 -1.06 -4.17 12.05
N TRP A 44 -0.15 -3.69 11.19
CA TRP A 44 0.92 -2.76 11.59
C TRP A 44 0.36 -1.43 12.12
N VAL A 45 -0.65 -0.87 11.45
CA VAL A 45 -1.26 0.40 11.88
C VAL A 45 -2.11 0.22 13.15
N GLY A 46 -2.68 -0.96 13.36
CA GLY A 46 -3.67 -1.22 14.40
C GLY A 46 -5.08 -0.82 13.99
N SER A 47 -5.42 -0.93 12.70
CA SER A 47 -6.75 -0.63 12.16
C SER A 47 -7.52 -1.89 11.81
N SER A 48 -8.85 -1.77 11.70
CA SER A 48 -9.70 -2.87 11.23
C SER A 48 -9.37 -3.25 9.78
N MET A 49 -9.52 -4.54 9.46
CA MET A 49 -9.43 -5.03 8.08
C MET A 49 -10.61 -4.53 7.25
N VAL A 50 -10.38 -4.39 5.96
CA VAL A 50 -11.36 -3.89 4.98
C VAL A 50 -11.61 -4.96 3.94
N THR A 51 -12.89 -5.21 3.65
CA THR A 51 -13.33 -6.10 2.58
C THR A 51 -14.01 -5.28 1.50
N ALA A 52 -13.25 -4.90 0.47
CA ALA A 52 -13.76 -4.07 -0.62
C ALA A 52 -13.67 -4.81 -1.95
N GLN A 53 -14.72 -4.67 -2.77
CA GLN A 53 -14.82 -5.28 -4.08
C GLN A 53 -14.28 -4.37 -5.20
N THR A 54 -14.15 -3.08 -4.92
CA THR A 54 -13.61 -2.09 -5.86
C THR A 54 -12.47 -1.30 -5.20
N LEU A 55 -11.55 -0.78 -6.00
CA LEU A 55 -10.45 0.06 -5.53
C LEU A 55 -10.96 1.35 -4.85
N SER A 56 -12.06 1.92 -5.37
CA SER A 56 -12.70 3.11 -4.80
C SER A 56 -13.28 2.82 -3.42
N ASP A 57 -14.03 1.72 -3.27
CA ASP A 57 -14.60 1.32 -1.98
C ASP A 57 -13.50 1.00 -0.99
N HIS A 58 -12.41 0.36 -1.45
CA HIS A 58 -11.27 0.08 -0.61
C HIS A 58 -10.65 1.36 -0.06
N PHE A 59 -10.48 2.39 -0.90
CA PHE A 59 -9.96 3.68 -0.44
C PHE A 59 -10.86 4.28 0.65
N VAL A 60 -12.17 4.37 0.40
CA VAL A 60 -13.12 4.94 1.36
C VAL A 60 -13.10 4.18 2.68
N GLN A 61 -13.28 2.86 2.64
CA GLN A 61 -13.36 2.03 3.84
C GLN A 61 -12.03 2.02 4.62
N PHE A 62 -10.89 1.90 3.94
CA PHE A 62 -9.57 1.91 4.56
C PHE A 62 -9.25 3.23 5.25
N THR A 63 -9.61 4.36 4.63
CA THR A 63 -9.34 5.67 5.25
C THR A 63 -10.12 5.91 6.53
N THR A 64 -11.23 5.20 6.72
CA THR A 64 -12.06 5.26 7.93
C THR A 64 -11.80 4.12 8.93
N SER A 65 -10.98 3.12 8.61
CA SER A 65 -10.84 1.90 9.41
C SER A 65 -10.10 2.09 10.75
N ALA A 66 -9.39 3.20 10.92
CA ALA A 66 -8.78 3.61 12.19
C ALA A 66 -9.63 4.61 12.99
N GLY A 67 -10.84 4.95 12.52
CA GLY A 67 -11.73 5.92 13.16
C GLY A 67 -12.05 7.14 12.29
N GLY A 68 -13.03 7.94 12.73
CA GLY A 68 -13.64 9.01 11.91
C GLY A 68 -13.03 10.41 12.03
N THR A 69 -12.04 10.63 12.90
CA THR A 69 -11.45 11.96 13.08
C THR A 69 -10.74 12.41 11.80
N ARG A 70 -10.69 13.73 11.55
CA ARG A 70 -10.02 14.27 10.36
C ARG A 70 -8.54 13.87 10.31
N ALA A 71 -7.85 13.94 11.45
CA ALA A 71 -6.44 13.59 11.54
C ALA A 71 -6.18 12.11 11.20
N ARG A 72 -6.97 11.18 11.77
CA ARG A 72 -6.85 9.75 11.44
C ARG A 72 -7.16 9.48 9.97
N ARG A 73 -8.21 10.07 9.42
CA ARG A 73 -8.53 9.94 7.99
C ARG A 73 -7.38 10.42 7.09
N SER A 74 -6.83 11.60 7.35
CA SER A 74 -5.69 12.13 6.58
C SER A 74 -4.43 11.25 6.72
N PHE A 75 -4.19 10.70 7.91
CA PHE A 75 -3.11 9.75 8.12
C PHE A 75 -3.33 8.44 7.34
N MET A 76 -4.52 7.85 7.41
CA MET A 76 -4.84 6.62 6.67
C MET A 76 -4.82 6.82 5.15
N GLN A 77 -5.19 8.01 4.66
CA GLN A 77 -5.01 8.39 3.25
C GLN A 77 -3.54 8.36 2.83
N LEU A 78 -2.63 8.87 3.67
CA LEU A 78 -1.19 8.82 3.42
C LEU A 78 -0.70 7.36 3.33
N ILE A 79 -1.12 6.51 4.28
CA ILE A 79 -0.76 5.09 4.29
C ILE A 79 -1.27 4.39 3.02
N TRP A 80 -2.53 4.64 2.65
CA TRP A 80 -3.11 4.05 1.43
C TRP A 80 -2.32 4.45 0.18
N LEU A 81 -1.95 5.72 0.04
CA LEU A 81 -1.14 6.21 -1.08
C LEU A 81 0.25 5.56 -1.09
N ALA A 82 0.87 5.36 0.08
CA ALA A 82 2.15 4.67 0.19
C ALA A 82 2.05 3.20 -0.24
N CYS A 83 0.96 2.50 0.13
CA CYS A 83 0.69 1.14 -0.34
C CYS A 83 0.59 1.08 -1.87
N VAL A 84 -0.23 1.94 -2.47
CA VAL A 84 -0.41 2.00 -3.93
C VAL A 84 0.91 2.30 -4.63
N TRP A 85 1.71 3.22 -4.09
CA TRP A 85 3.03 3.54 -4.62
C TRP A 85 3.99 2.35 -4.59
N VAL A 86 4.08 1.64 -3.46
CA VAL A 86 4.97 0.48 -3.33
C VAL A 86 4.52 -0.66 -4.25
N VAL A 87 3.22 -0.96 -4.32
CA VAL A 87 2.69 -1.99 -5.25
C VAL A 87 2.98 -1.60 -6.70
N TRP A 88 2.76 -0.35 -7.08
CA TRP A 88 2.99 0.13 -8.44
C TRP A 88 4.48 0.07 -8.83
N THR A 89 5.37 0.51 -7.94
CA THR A 89 6.82 0.47 -8.16
C THR A 89 7.35 -0.96 -8.20
N GLU A 90 6.84 -1.86 -7.34
CA GLU A 90 7.16 -3.29 -7.37
C GLU A 90 6.72 -3.94 -8.68
N ARG A 91 5.46 -3.69 -9.11
CA ARG A 91 4.94 -4.18 -10.40
C ARG A 91 5.85 -3.75 -11.55
N ASN A 92 6.21 -2.47 -11.61
CA ASN A 92 7.09 -1.96 -12.66
C ASN A 92 8.50 -2.56 -12.57
N HIS A 93 9.05 -2.72 -11.37
CA HIS A 93 10.36 -3.34 -11.17
C HIS A 93 10.39 -4.76 -11.76
N ARG A 94 9.37 -5.59 -11.45
CA ARG A 94 9.26 -6.95 -11.99
C ARG A 94 9.05 -6.95 -13.50
N LEU A 95 8.24 -6.02 -14.02
CA LEU A 95 7.96 -5.90 -15.45
C LEU A 95 9.24 -5.60 -16.26
N PHE A 96 10.19 -4.86 -15.68
CA PHE A 96 11.46 -4.51 -16.32
C PHE A 96 12.63 -5.43 -15.89
N GLY A 97 12.34 -6.70 -15.56
CA GLY A 97 13.36 -7.71 -15.29
C GLY A 97 13.94 -7.71 -13.86
N GLY A 98 13.32 -6.97 -12.95
CA GLY A 98 13.68 -6.95 -11.54
C GLY A 98 13.22 -8.20 -10.77
N SER A 99 13.89 -8.49 -9.65
CA SER A 99 13.53 -9.61 -8.79
C SER A 99 12.29 -9.32 -7.94
N ALA A 100 11.55 -10.37 -7.60
CA ALA A 100 10.37 -10.26 -6.76
C ALA A 100 10.75 -10.04 -5.28
N ASN A 101 10.24 -8.95 -4.69
CA ASN A 101 10.32 -8.73 -3.25
C ASN A 101 9.22 -9.49 -2.49
N SER A 102 9.53 -9.92 -1.26
CA SER A 102 8.56 -10.55 -0.37
C SER A 102 7.53 -9.54 0.14
N SER A 103 6.35 -10.00 0.56
CA SER A 103 5.32 -9.12 1.15
C SER A 103 5.81 -8.37 2.38
N LEU A 104 6.69 -8.98 3.18
CA LEU A 104 7.30 -8.33 4.34
C LEU A 104 8.26 -7.20 3.93
N LEU A 105 9.08 -7.42 2.91
CA LEU A 105 9.97 -6.37 2.41
C LEU A 105 9.17 -5.21 1.78
N MET A 106 8.07 -5.51 1.09
CA MET A 106 7.15 -4.50 0.61
C MET A 106 6.50 -3.72 1.76
N LEU A 107 6.12 -4.39 2.86
CA LEU A 107 5.63 -3.71 4.07
C LEU A 107 6.69 -2.75 4.62
N ASP A 108 7.95 -3.15 4.73
CA ASP A 108 9.02 -2.26 5.21
C ASP A 108 9.24 -1.06 4.28
N LYS A 109 9.10 -1.24 2.95
CA LYS A 109 9.08 -0.11 2.01
C LYS A 109 7.90 0.82 2.28
N ILE A 110 6.70 0.30 2.54
CA ILE A 110 5.52 1.11 2.89
C ILE A 110 5.76 1.93 4.16
N LYS A 111 6.31 1.31 5.21
CA LYS A 111 6.70 2.00 6.45
C LYS A 111 7.71 3.12 6.19
N THR A 112 8.71 2.83 5.35
CA THR A 112 9.76 3.80 4.98
C THR A 112 9.20 4.99 4.20
N PHE A 113 8.42 4.73 3.13
CA PHE A 113 7.87 5.79 2.29
C PHE A 113 6.87 6.66 3.05
N SER A 114 5.96 6.04 3.81
CA SER A 114 5.00 6.78 4.62
C SER A 114 5.67 7.67 5.67
N PHE A 115 6.70 7.18 6.35
CA PHE A 115 7.50 7.98 7.29
C PHE A 115 8.20 9.16 6.60
N ARG A 116 8.88 8.90 5.49
CA ARG A 116 9.61 9.94 4.73
C ARG A 116 8.67 11.01 4.19
N TRP A 117 7.53 10.62 3.65
CA TRP A 117 6.52 11.55 3.14
C TRP A 117 5.92 12.41 4.25
N LEU A 118 5.63 11.80 5.40
CA LEU A 118 5.13 12.55 6.56
C LEU A 118 6.16 13.55 7.07
N LYS A 119 7.42 13.14 7.21
CA LYS A 119 8.51 14.01 7.69
C LYS A 119 8.84 15.12 6.70
N ALA A 120 8.72 14.87 5.39
CA ALA A 120 8.88 15.90 4.36
C ALA A 120 7.76 16.94 4.41
N LYS A 121 6.51 16.52 4.68
CA LYS A 121 5.37 17.43 4.83
C LYS A 121 5.41 18.22 6.13
N SER A 122 5.94 17.62 7.20
CA SER A 122 5.98 18.21 8.53
C SER A 122 7.36 18.05 9.15
N CYS A 123 8.29 18.92 8.77
CA CYS A 123 9.69 18.86 9.22
C CYS A 123 9.87 19.08 10.73
N THR A 124 8.90 19.72 11.39
CA THR A 124 8.89 20.00 12.84
C THR A 124 8.40 18.84 13.69
N LEU A 125 7.81 17.81 13.08
CA LEU A 125 7.32 16.63 13.78
C LEU A 125 8.53 15.75 14.18
N ALA A 126 8.87 15.78 15.47
CA ALA A 126 9.90 14.94 16.07
C ALA A 126 9.42 13.47 16.15
N LEU A 127 9.39 12.79 15.00
CA LEU A 127 8.96 11.39 14.91
C LEU A 127 10.12 10.45 15.20
N ASN A 128 9.93 9.57 16.18
CA ASN A 128 10.84 8.46 16.45
C ASN A 128 10.58 7.32 15.45
N CYS A 129 11.63 6.95 14.70
CA CYS A 129 11.56 5.85 13.73
C CYS A 129 11.20 4.51 14.38
N HIS A 130 11.71 4.22 15.59
CA HIS A 130 11.38 2.99 16.32
C HIS A 130 9.90 2.95 16.67
N SER A 131 9.35 4.03 17.25
CA SER A 131 7.94 4.11 17.59
C SER A 131 7.05 4.00 16.35
N TRP A 132 7.46 4.59 15.23
CA TRP A 132 6.77 4.45 13.95
C TRP A 132 6.72 3.00 13.45
N TRP A 133 7.84 2.27 13.57
CA TRP A 133 7.93 0.89 13.10
C TRP A 133 7.01 -0.07 13.86
N SER A 134 6.78 0.24 15.15
CA SER A 134 5.93 -0.54 16.05
C SER A 134 4.45 -0.15 15.97
N SER A 135 4.13 1.13 16.15
CA SER A 135 2.73 1.61 16.13
C SER A 135 2.65 3.08 15.70
N PRO A 136 2.26 3.36 14.45
CA PRO A 136 2.25 4.72 13.93
C PRO A 136 1.12 5.58 14.51
N LEU A 137 -0.03 4.98 14.89
CA LEU A 137 -1.11 5.72 15.56
C LEU A 137 -0.67 6.23 16.95
N LEU A 138 0.00 5.38 17.73
CA LEU A 138 0.61 5.77 19.01
C LEU A 138 1.69 6.83 18.81
N CYS A 139 2.56 6.65 17.82
CA CYS A 139 3.63 7.62 17.51
C CYS A 139 3.09 9.02 17.19
N LEU A 140 1.87 9.12 16.65
CA LEU A 140 1.21 10.38 16.31
C LEU A 140 0.25 10.88 17.41
N GLY A 141 0.10 10.16 18.52
CA GLY A 141 -0.86 10.50 19.57
C GLY A 141 -2.31 10.43 19.09
N LEU A 142 -2.61 9.57 18.11
CA LEU A 142 -3.93 9.43 17.48
C LEU A 142 -4.74 8.26 18.05
N VAL A 143 -4.44 7.79 19.27
CA VAL A 143 -5.21 6.71 19.94
C VAL A 143 -6.62 7.15 20.30
#